data_AF-A0A177LY42-F1
#
_entry.id   AF-A0A177LY42-F1
#
_cell.length_a   1.000
_cell.length_b   1.000
_cell.length_c   1.000
_cell.angle_alpha   90.00
_cell.angle_beta   90.00
_cell.angle_gamma   90.00
#
_symmetry.space_group_name_H-M   'P 1'
#
loop_
_entity.id
_entity.type
_entity.pdbx_description
1 polymer ?
#
loop_
_entity_poly.entity_id
_entity_poly.type
_entity_poly.pdbx_seq_one_letter_code
_entity_poly.pdbx_strand_id
1 'polypeptide(L)'
;MCFSANMSLGLGVAGLVAASVTFLDKDETFWVRLARAYAIFHFSLMEFIQFFAYPVADQCGYGANLFLSELSSMHISLQAFAIMPALATYSSDPKALRKAFLVGSSLSSLFLILTRLPNDWQMFDIDPNFIGRMNSCLFMGIYHIGYAISSAFGLLVTHGSLFALAFSAFVWKNNWRIGIYHCFGALMTLFMPQWLFGISTGEAAAMYCFYSIPITASFMPQFKKFFSAQSGDWSDGIPARQQS
;
A
#
# COMPACT_ATOMS: atom_id res chain seq x y z
N MET A 1 24.19 2.91 1.17
CA MET A 1 22.79 2.59 0.83
C MET A 1 22.40 1.31 1.53
N CYS A 2 21.35 1.34 2.35
CA CYS A 2 20.85 0.12 3.01
C CYS A 2 19.98 -0.72 2.07
N PHE A 3 19.54 -0.14 0.94
CA PHE A 3 18.82 -0.81 -0.12
C PHE A 3 19.57 -0.70 -1.44
N SER A 4 19.55 -1.78 -2.21
CA SER A 4 20.18 -1.86 -3.53
C SER A 4 19.18 -2.34 -4.57
N ALA A 5 19.47 -2.07 -5.84
CA ALA A 5 18.71 -2.60 -6.97
C ALA A 5 18.51 -4.13 -6.86
N ASN A 6 19.55 -4.87 -6.46
CA ASN A 6 19.46 -6.32 -6.31
C ASN A 6 18.49 -6.77 -5.22
N MET A 7 18.38 -6.00 -4.12
CA MET A 7 17.39 -6.27 -3.08
C MET A 7 15.98 -6.06 -3.60
N SER A 8 15.71 -4.96 -4.31
CA SER A 8 14.41 -4.72 -4.93
C SER A 8 14.06 -5.80 -5.95
N LEU A 9 15.02 -6.24 -6.78
CA LEU A 9 14.79 -7.37 -7.68
C LEU A 9 14.42 -8.65 -6.91
N GLY A 10 15.16 -8.96 -5.85
CA GLY A 10 14.91 -10.14 -5.01
C GLY A 10 13.53 -10.11 -4.35
N LEU A 11 13.14 -8.97 -3.79
CA LEU A 11 11.83 -8.77 -3.17
C LEU A 11 10.69 -8.79 -4.20
N GLY A 12 10.90 -8.19 -5.38
CA GLY A 12 9.98 -8.27 -6.50
C GLY A 12 9.70 -9.72 -6.90
N VAL A 13 10.75 -10.52 -7.12
CA VAL A 13 10.61 -11.95 -7.46
C VAL A 13 9.96 -12.74 -6.33
N ALA A 14 10.37 -12.54 -5.07
CA ALA A 14 9.77 -13.21 -3.92
C ALA A 14 8.28 -12.89 -3.77
N GLY A 15 7.90 -11.63 -3.95
CA GLY A 15 6.50 -11.19 -3.95
C GLY A 15 5.70 -11.80 -5.10
N LEU A 16 6.27 -11.91 -6.29
CA LEU A 16 5.61 -12.54 -7.44
C LEU A 16 5.34 -14.03 -7.18
N VAL A 17 6.29 -14.73 -6.57
CA VAL A 17 6.11 -16.13 -6.14
C VAL A 17 5.02 -16.22 -5.06
N ALA A 18 5.06 -15.36 -4.04
CA ALA A 18 4.06 -15.33 -2.98
C ALA A 18 2.64 -15.04 -3.51
N ALA A 19 2.49 -14.11 -4.46
CA ALA A 19 1.23 -13.82 -5.12
C ALA A 19 0.71 -15.04 -5.90
N SER A 20 1.61 -15.73 -6.61
CA SER A 20 1.28 -16.94 -7.38
C SER A 20 0.81 -18.08 -6.47
N VAL A 21 1.54 -18.34 -5.37
CA VAL A 21 1.14 -19.33 -4.36
C VAL A 21 -0.21 -18.99 -3.75
N THR A 22 -0.43 -17.70 -3.41
CA THR A 22 -1.71 -17.23 -2.86
C THR A 22 -2.86 -17.40 -3.85
N PHE A 23 -2.64 -17.14 -5.14
CA PHE A 23 -3.67 -17.30 -6.17
C PHE A 23 -4.02 -18.77 -6.44
N LEU A 24 -3.03 -19.67 -6.31
CA LEU A 24 -3.21 -21.11 -6.53
C LEU A 24 -3.85 -21.83 -5.34
N ASP A 25 -3.99 -21.18 -4.19
CA ASP A 25 -4.69 -21.73 -3.04
C ASP A 25 -6.17 -22.04 -3.39
N LYS A 26 -6.59 -23.26 -3.04
CA LYS A 26 -7.93 -23.79 -3.31
C LYS A 26 -8.82 -23.81 -2.08
N ASP A 27 -8.29 -23.48 -0.91
CA ASP A 27 -9.04 -23.45 0.35
C ASP A 27 -9.93 -22.21 0.49
N GLU A 28 -9.80 -21.24 -0.43
CA GLU A 28 -10.55 -19.99 -0.43
C GLU A 28 -11.38 -19.80 -1.69
N THR A 29 -12.41 -18.96 -1.58
CA THR A 29 -13.19 -18.57 -2.75
C THR A 29 -12.33 -17.78 -3.74
N PHE A 30 -12.66 -17.89 -5.02
CA PHE A 30 -11.91 -17.26 -6.11
C PHE A 30 -11.64 -15.77 -5.87
N TRP A 31 -12.64 -15.02 -5.42
CA TRP A 31 -12.52 -13.57 -5.21
C TRP A 31 -11.64 -13.20 -4.02
N VAL A 32 -11.62 -14.02 -2.97
CA VAL A 32 -10.75 -13.81 -1.80
C VAL A 32 -9.29 -14.00 -2.18
N ARG A 33 -8.96 -15.15 -2.80
CA ARG A 33 -7.59 -15.42 -3.24
C ARG A 33 -7.10 -14.43 -4.29
N LEU A 34 -7.98 -13.98 -5.21
CA LEU A 34 -7.65 -12.97 -6.20
C LEU A 34 -7.32 -11.63 -5.53
N ALA A 35 -8.13 -11.18 -4.57
CA ALA A 35 -7.89 -9.92 -3.87
C ALA A 35 -6.56 -9.93 -3.10
N ARG A 36 -6.28 -11.02 -2.36
CA ARG A 36 -5.01 -11.17 -1.62
C ARG A 36 -3.81 -11.28 -2.56
N ALA A 37 -3.89 -12.13 -3.59
CA ALA A 37 -2.82 -12.27 -4.57
C ALA A 37 -2.53 -10.97 -5.31
N TYR A 38 -3.59 -10.22 -5.67
CA TYR A 38 -3.44 -8.92 -6.32
C TYR A 38 -2.73 -7.90 -5.42
N ALA A 39 -3.06 -7.84 -4.12
CA ALA A 39 -2.34 -6.98 -3.18
C ALA A 39 -0.85 -7.33 -3.09
N ILE A 40 -0.51 -8.62 -3.01
CA ILE A 40 0.89 -9.07 -2.97
C ILE A 40 1.60 -8.74 -4.30
N PHE A 41 0.95 -9.00 -5.43
CA PHE A 41 1.49 -8.68 -6.75
C PHE A 41 1.70 -7.17 -6.92
N HIS A 42 0.78 -6.35 -6.42
CA HIS A 42 0.91 -4.90 -6.43
C HIS A 42 2.20 -4.48 -5.73
N PHE A 43 2.44 -4.93 -4.49
CA PHE A 43 3.71 -4.62 -3.82
C PHE A 43 4.96 -5.10 -4.57
N SER A 44 4.91 -6.32 -5.13
CA SER A 44 5.98 -6.86 -5.98
C SER A 44 6.28 -5.96 -7.20
N LEU A 45 5.23 -5.38 -7.80
CA LEU A 45 5.38 -4.46 -8.94
C LEU A 45 6.15 -3.19 -8.56
N MET A 46 5.94 -2.64 -7.36
CA MET A 46 6.69 -1.46 -6.90
C MET A 46 8.19 -1.75 -6.79
N GLU A 47 8.56 -2.92 -6.29
CA GLU A 47 9.96 -3.34 -6.19
C GLU A 47 10.61 -3.50 -7.57
N PHE A 48 9.89 -4.01 -8.56
CA PHE A 48 10.40 -4.05 -9.93
C PHE A 48 10.60 -2.65 -10.52
N ILE A 49 9.66 -1.74 -10.31
CA ILE A 49 9.80 -0.35 -10.75
C ILE A 49 11.03 0.29 -10.08
N GLN A 50 11.24 0.07 -8.77
CA GLN A 50 12.41 0.57 -8.05
C GLN A 50 13.72 -0.02 -8.59
N PHE A 51 13.76 -1.32 -8.89
CA PHE A 51 14.92 -1.95 -9.54
C PHE A 51 15.32 -1.23 -10.83
N PHE A 52 14.35 -0.94 -11.70
CA PHE A 52 14.61 -0.20 -12.94
C PHE A 52 14.86 1.30 -12.72
N ALA A 53 14.46 1.86 -11.58
CA ALA A 53 14.67 3.25 -11.25
C ALA A 53 16.09 3.55 -10.81
N TYR A 54 16.77 2.62 -10.11
CA TYR A 54 18.12 2.83 -9.61
C TYR A 54 19.13 3.34 -10.67
N PRO A 55 19.21 2.79 -11.89
CA PRO A 55 20.14 3.25 -12.91
C PRO A 55 19.85 4.65 -13.47
N VAL A 56 18.62 5.13 -13.31
CA VAL A 56 18.17 6.41 -13.88
C VAL A 56 17.76 7.43 -12.83
N ALA A 57 17.97 7.11 -11.54
CA ALA A 57 17.73 8.04 -10.45
C ALA A 57 18.61 9.30 -10.60
N ASP A 58 18.10 10.43 -10.10
CA ASP A 58 18.68 11.78 -10.24
C ASP A 58 18.72 12.35 -11.67
N GLN A 59 18.30 11.58 -12.68
CA GLN A 59 18.18 12.05 -14.06
C GLN A 59 16.82 12.71 -14.29
N CYS A 60 16.43 13.65 -13.42
CA CYS A 60 15.17 14.36 -13.51
C CYS A 60 15.06 15.06 -14.89
N GLY A 61 13.95 14.84 -15.60
CA GLY A 61 13.75 15.37 -16.95
C GLY A 61 14.24 14.45 -18.08
N TYR A 62 14.98 13.37 -17.78
CA TYR A 62 15.25 12.31 -18.75
C TYR A 62 14.02 11.40 -18.91
N GLY A 63 13.73 10.98 -20.14
CA GLY A 63 12.50 10.25 -20.47
C GLY A 63 12.30 8.95 -19.68
N ALA A 64 13.39 8.23 -19.37
CA ALA A 64 13.31 7.00 -18.58
C ALA A 64 12.97 7.26 -17.11
N ASN A 65 13.59 8.27 -16.48
CA ASN A 65 13.27 8.66 -15.11
C ASN A 65 11.83 9.17 -15.01
N LEU A 66 11.42 10.03 -15.96
CA LEU A 66 10.05 10.54 -16.01
C LEU A 66 9.04 9.40 -16.16
N PHE A 67 9.28 8.47 -17.07
CA PHE A 67 8.41 7.30 -17.26
C PHE A 67 8.27 6.48 -15.97
N LEU A 68 9.38 6.18 -15.28
CA LEU A 68 9.34 5.41 -14.04
C LEU A 68 8.74 6.21 -12.88
N SER A 69 8.91 7.53 -12.86
CA SER A 69 8.26 8.43 -11.89
C SER A 69 6.75 8.41 -12.06
N GLU A 70 6.26 8.53 -13.30
CA GLU A 70 4.84 8.45 -13.62
C GLU A 70 4.27 7.05 -13.35
N LEU A 71 5.02 5.99 -13.66
CA LEU A 71 4.62 4.62 -13.34
C LEU A 71 4.51 4.41 -11.82
N SER A 72 5.44 4.98 -11.04
CA SER A 72 5.38 4.99 -9.57
C SER A 72 4.18 5.78 -9.05
N SER A 73 3.88 6.93 -9.65
CA SER A 73 2.70 7.75 -9.32
C SER A 73 1.38 7.00 -9.56
N MET A 74 1.26 6.33 -10.72
CA MET A 74 0.10 5.48 -11.02
C MET A 74 -0.01 4.31 -10.06
N HIS A 75 1.11 3.67 -9.72
CA HIS A 75 1.17 2.59 -8.75
C HIS A 75 0.61 3.04 -7.39
N ILE A 76 1.14 4.14 -6.84
CA ILE A 76 0.70 4.71 -5.55
C ILE A 76 -0.78 5.10 -5.59
N SER A 77 -1.25 5.68 -6.71
CA SER A 77 -2.68 6.02 -6.87
C SER A 77 -3.59 4.78 -6.83
N LEU A 78 -3.11 3.63 -7.31
CA LEU A 78 -3.83 2.36 -7.33
C LEU A 78 -3.75 1.56 -6.02
N GLN A 79 -3.04 2.07 -5.00
CA GLN A 79 -2.82 1.33 -3.76
C GLN A 79 -4.12 1.03 -2.99
N ALA A 80 -5.09 1.94 -3.03
CA ALA A 80 -6.39 1.72 -2.38
C ALA A 80 -7.19 0.57 -3.00
N PHE A 81 -7.16 0.48 -4.33
CA PHE A 81 -7.75 -0.62 -5.06
C PHE A 81 -7.10 -1.97 -4.74
N ALA A 82 -5.79 -2.01 -4.46
CA ALA A 82 -5.10 -3.24 -4.09
C ALA A 82 -5.35 -3.66 -2.63
N ILE A 83 -5.19 -2.73 -1.69
CA ILE A 83 -5.09 -3.05 -0.26
C ILE A 83 -6.46 -3.18 0.41
N MET A 84 -7.43 -2.31 0.10
CA MET A 84 -8.72 -2.35 0.77
C MET A 84 -9.46 -3.67 0.57
N PRO A 85 -9.55 -4.23 -0.67
CA PRO A 85 -10.18 -5.54 -0.88
C PRO A 85 -9.47 -6.66 -0.14
N ALA A 86 -8.13 -6.67 -0.14
CA ALA A 86 -7.35 -7.69 0.56
C ALA A 86 -7.59 -7.64 2.08
N LEU A 87 -7.61 -6.45 2.70
CA LEU A 87 -7.93 -6.29 4.12
C LEU A 87 -9.36 -6.70 4.46
N ALA A 88 -10.32 -6.46 3.56
CA ALA A 88 -11.72 -6.81 3.76
C ALA A 88 -11.96 -8.33 3.76
N THR A 89 -11.04 -9.14 3.20
CA THR A 89 -11.16 -10.61 3.18
C THR A 89 -11.10 -11.25 4.57
N TYR A 90 -10.65 -10.53 5.59
CA TYR A 90 -10.59 -10.99 6.98
C TYR A 90 -11.85 -10.69 7.79
N SER A 91 -12.76 -9.89 7.21
CA SER A 91 -14.01 -9.49 7.86
C SER A 91 -15.02 -10.63 7.95
N SER A 92 -15.88 -10.56 8.97
CA SER A 92 -17.05 -11.44 9.09
C SER A 92 -18.25 -11.01 8.23
N ASP A 93 -18.24 -9.81 7.60
CA ASP A 93 -19.30 -9.38 6.69
C ASP A 93 -19.08 -9.93 5.27
N PRO A 94 -19.97 -10.79 4.72
CA PRO A 94 -19.83 -11.34 3.37
C PRO A 94 -19.88 -10.27 2.27
N LYS A 95 -20.40 -9.07 2.57
CA LYS A 95 -20.43 -7.94 1.62
C LYS A 95 -19.19 -7.05 1.72
N ALA A 96 -18.29 -7.27 2.71
CA ALA A 96 -17.12 -6.42 2.93
C ALA A 96 -16.24 -6.33 1.69
N LEU A 97 -15.91 -7.47 1.06
CA LEU A 97 -15.06 -7.49 -0.14
C LEU A 97 -15.65 -6.66 -1.29
N ARG A 98 -16.96 -6.78 -1.55
CA ARG A 98 -17.62 -5.98 -2.61
C ARG A 98 -17.62 -4.49 -2.28
N LYS A 99 -17.92 -4.13 -1.04
CA LYS A 99 -17.88 -2.72 -0.59
C LYS A 99 -16.46 -2.16 -0.70
N ALA A 100 -15.47 -2.91 -0.25
CA ALA A 100 -14.06 -2.55 -0.31
C ALA A 100 -13.56 -2.37 -1.74
N PHE A 101 -13.97 -3.25 -2.65
CA PHE A 101 -13.67 -3.12 -4.07
C PHE A 101 -14.24 -1.81 -4.65
N LEU A 102 -15.50 -1.50 -4.37
CA LEU A 102 -16.14 -0.27 -4.87
C LEU A 102 -15.47 0.99 -4.29
N VAL A 103 -15.26 1.02 -2.98
CA VAL A 103 -14.62 2.17 -2.31
C VAL A 103 -13.17 2.33 -2.77
N GLY A 104 -12.40 1.24 -2.80
CA GLY A 104 -11.01 1.25 -3.25
C GLY A 104 -10.88 1.68 -4.72
N SER A 105 -11.76 1.18 -5.60
CA SER A 105 -11.78 1.60 -7.01
C SER A 105 -12.10 3.08 -7.17
N SER A 106 -13.10 3.59 -6.44
CA SER A 106 -13.48 5.00 -6.48
C SER A 106 -12.37 5.90 -5.96
N LEU A 107 -11.72 5.52 -4.85
CA LEU A 107 -10.63 6.29 -4.26
C LEU A 107 -9.39 6.30 -5.16
N SER A 108 -9.01 5.14 -5.72
CA SER A 108 -7.91 5.07 -6.68
C SER A 108 -8.20 5.83 -7.97
N SER A 109 -9.44 5.78 -8.47
CA SER A 109 -9.85 6.57 -9.64
C SER A 109 -9.75 8.07 -9.36
N LEU A 110 -10.16 8.51 -8.16
CA LEU A 110 -9.99 9.90 -7.74
C LEU A 110 -8.52 10.29 -7.73
N PHE A 111 -7.64 9.51 -7.08
CA PHE A 111 -6.21 9.82 -7.04
C PHE A 111 -5.55 9.85 -8.43
N LEU A 112 -5.94 8.95 -9.33
CA LEU A 112 -5.50 9.00 -10.73
C LEU A 112 -5.95 10.27 -11.45
N ILE A 113 -7.14 10.80 -11.15
CA ILE A 113 -7.58 12.08 -11.70
C ILE A 113 -6.74 13.22 -11.12
N LEU A 114 -6.52 13.22 -9.79
CA LEU A 114 -5.77 14.28 -9.11
C LEU A 114 -4.31 14.39 -9.58
N THR A 115 -3.68 13.26 -9.92
CA THR A 115 -2.31 13.25 -10.49
C THR A 115 -2.23 13.81 -11.91
N ARG A 116 -3.36 13.96 -12.60
CA ARG A 116 -3.43 14.55 -13.95
C ARG A 116 -3.94 15.99 -13.96
N LEU A 117 -4.39 16.49 -12.83
CA LEU A 117 -4.80 17.89 -12.67
C LEU A 117 -3.58 18.80 -12.46
N PRO A 118 -3.71 20.11 -12.73
CA PRO A 118 -2.64 21.07 -12.50
C PRO A 118 -2.13 21.04 -11.05
N ASN A 119 -0.81 20.90 -10.89
CA ASN A 119 -0.18 20.72 -9.58
C ASN A 119 -0.07 22.02 -8.76
N ASP A 120 -0.50 23.15 -9.31
CA ASP A 120 -0.65 24.43 -8.62
C ASP A 120 -1.93 24.46 -7.78
N TRP A 121 -2.90 23.58 -8.06
CA TRP A 121 -4.15 23.42 -7.31
C TRP A 121 -3.89 22.71 -5.97
N GLN A 122 -3.33 23.44 -5.02
CA GLN A 122 -3.06 22.98 -3.66
C GLN A 122 -4.09 23.55 -2.67
N MET A 123 -4.38 22.78 -1.63
CA MET A 123 -5.26 23.25 -0.54
C MET A 123 -4.44 23.90 0.56
N PHE A 124 -5.02 24.95 1.16
CA PHE A 124 -4.51 25.61 2.36
C PHE A 124 -3.12 26.25 2.21
N ASP A 125 -2.59 26.33 0.99
CA ASP A 125 -1.26 26.88 0.66
C ASP A 125 -0.12 26.30 1.53
N ILE A 126 -0.28 25.06 1.97
CA ILE A 126 0.75 24.31 2.68
C ILE A 126 1.54 23.53 1.65
N ASP A 127 2.86 23.73 1.64
CA ASP A 127 3.74 23.02 0.73
C ASP A 127 3.71 21.50 1.02
N PRO A 128 3.38 20.69 0.01
CA PRO A 128 3.35 19.25 0.18
C PRO A 128 4.75 18.64 0.28
N ASN A 129 4.94 17.70 1.21
CA ASN A 129 6.25 17.13 1.50
C ASN A 129 6.89 16.34 0.33
N PHE A 130 6.11 15.53 -0.40
CA PHE A 130 6.64 14.73 -1.52
C PHE A 130 5.61 14.42 -2.64
N ILE A 131 4.34 14.79 -2.46
CA ILE A 131 3.30 14.70 -3.50
C ILE A 131 2.64 16.07 -3.62
N GLY A 132 2.83 16.79 -4.72
CA GLY A 132 2.09 18.02 -4.97
C GLY A 132 2.74 18.94 -6.00
N ARG A 133 3.04 20.20 -5.63
CA ARG A 133 3.62 21.22 -6.52
C ARG A 133 5.11 20.97 -6.80
N MET A 134 5.40 19.89 -7.51
CA MET A 134 6.75 19.46 -7.85
C MET A 134 6.78 18.76 -9.21
N ASN A 135 7.98 18.69 -9.80
CA ASN A 135 8.21 17.91 -10.99
C ASN A 135 8.40 16.44 -10.59
N SER A 136 7.66 15.53 -11.24
CA SER A 136 7.81 14.09 -11.03
C SER A 136 9.26 13.67 -11.26
N CYS A 137 9.92 13.14 -10.24
CA CYS A 137 11.28 12.63 -10.34
C CYS A 137 11.58 11.54 -9.31
N LEU A 138 12.34 10.52 -9.73
CA LEU A 138 13.00 9.57 -8.87
C LEU A 138 14.44 10.03 -8.60
N PHE A 139 14.80 10.19 -7.34
CA PHE A 139 16.12 10.68 -6.92
C PHE A 139 16.79 9.69 -5.97
N MET A 140 18.12 9.74 -5.86
CA MET A 140 18.84 8.92 -4.89
C MET A 140 18.76 9.57 -3.51
N GLY A 141 18.14 8.86 -2.57
CA GLY A 141 18.22 9.20 -1.15
C GLY A 141 19.48 8.67 -0.50
N ILE A 142 19.55 8.81 0.83
CA ILE A 142 20.72 8.42 1.63
C ILE A 142 20.85 6.88 1.70
N TYR A 143 19.71 6.21 1.89
CA TYR A 143 19.59 4.79 2.10
C TYR A 143 18.79 4.08 1.00
N HIS A 144 17.82 4.76 0.40
CA HIS A 144 16.95 4.24 -0.67
C HIS A 144 16.61 5.30 -1.72
N ILE A 145 16.00 4.93 -2.85
CA ILE A 145 15.44 5.89 -3.82
C ILE A 145 14.37 6.75 -3.13
N GLY A 146 14.27 8.03 -3.46
CA GLY A 146 13.21 8.92 -3.03
C GLY A 146 12.28 9.33 -4.18
N TYR A 147 11.06 9.72 -3.82
CA TYR A 147 10.03 10.18 -4.75
C TYR A 147 9.77 11.68 -4.63
N ALA A 148 9.69 12.35 -5.77
CA ALA A 148 8.95 13.58 -5.95
C ALA A 148 7.80 13.29 -6.92
N ILE A 149 6.55 13.51 -6.50
CA ILE A 149 5.37 13.16 -7.28
C ILE A 149 4.55 14.42 -7.56
N SER A 150 4.25 14.66 -8.83
CA SER A 150 3.34 15.74 -9.20
C SER A 150 1.88 15.34 -8.95
N SER A 151 1.11 16.21 -8.28
CA SER A 151 -0.34 16.03 -8.14
C SER A 151 -1.03 17.32 -7.73
N ALA A 152 -2.26 17.52 -8.18
CA ALA A 152 -3.17 18.44 -7.50
C ALA A 152 -3.54 17.89 -6.12
N PHE A 153 -3.91 18.78 -5.19
CA PHE A 153 -4.35 18.43 -3.84
C PHE A 153 -3.36 17.51 -3.11
N GLY A 154 -2.07 17.83 -3.20
CA GLY A 154 -0.96 16.99 -2.75
C GLY A 154 -1.07 16.52 -1.29
N LEU A 155 -1.53 17.40 -0.39
CA LEU A 155 -1.81 17.02 1.00
C LEU A 155 -2.91 15.97 1.13
N LEU A 156 -4.00 16.12 0.37
CA LEU A 156 -5.11 15.14 0.35
C LEU A 156 -4.65 13.81 -0.19
N VAL A 157 -3.87 13.81 -1.27
CA VAL A 157 -3.35 12.57 -1.85
C VAL A 157 -2.38 11.92 -0.87
N THR A 158 -1.43 12.67 -0.30
CA THR A 158 -0.43 12.15 0.66
C THR A 158 -1.10 11.54 1.89
N HIS A 159 -1.96 12.30 2.57
CA HIS A 159 -2.56 11.87 3.84
C HIS A 159 -3.72 10.92 3.59
N GLY A 160 -4.50 11.14 2.54
CA GLY A 160 -5.60 10.28 2.15
C GLY A 160 -5.11 8.91 1.70
N SER A 161 -4.09 8.82 0.84
CA SER A 161 -3.56 7.53 0.43
C SER A 161 -2.92 6.79 1.61
N LEU A 162 -2.26 7.49 2.54
CA LEU A 162 -1.55 6.83 3.61
C LEU A 162 -2.43 6.49 4.82
N PHE A 163 -3.13 7.47 5.37
CA PHE A 163 -3.98 7.25 6.55
C PHE A 163 -5.27 6.54 6.22
N ALA A 164 -5.93 6.84 5.10
CA ALA A 164 -7.14 6.09 4.76
C ALA A 164 -6.84 4.62 4.57
N LEU A 165 -5.66 4.26 4.03
CA LEU A 165 -5.24 2.85 3.96
C LEU A 165 -4.87 2.27 5.33
N ALA A 166 -4.10 2.99 6.15
CA ALA A 166 -3.76 2.56 7.50
C ALA A 166 -5.02 2.20 8.33
N PHE A 167 -6.07 3.01 8.22
CA PHE A 167 -7.31 2.81 8.95
C PHE A 167 -8.36 1.96 8.21
N SER A 168 -8.18 1.68 6.92
CA SER A 168 -9.19 1.02 6.07
C SER A 168 -9.64 -0.34 6.59
N ALA A 169 -8.74 -1.08 7.25
CA ALA A 169 -9.07 -2.38 7.82
C ALA A 169 -10.12 -2.29 8.94
N PHE A 170 -10.14 -1.22 9.74
CA PHE A 170 -11.09 -1.04 10.85
C PHE A 170 -12.52 -0.74 10.40
N VAL A 171 -12.71 -0.36 9.14
CA VAL A 171 -14.04 -0.11 8.57
C VAL A 171 -14.86 -1.40 8.47
N TRP A 172 -14.20 -2.57 8.45
CA TRP A 172 -14.86 -3.86 8.25
C TRP A 172 -15.19 -4.55 9.56
N LYS A 173 -16.34 -5.25 9.57
CA LYS A 173 -16.85 -5.94 10.77
C LYS A 173 -15.83 -6.97 11.30
N ASN A 174 -15.55 -6.91 12.60
CA ASN A 174 -14.66 -7.81 13.36
C ASN A 174 -13.23 -7.93 12.82
N ASN A 175 -12.74 -6.89 12.15
CA ASN A 175 -11.46 -6.92 11.44
C ASN A 175 -10.28 -6.34 12.24
N TRP A 176 -10.41 -6.32 13.57
CA TRP A 176 -9.54 -5.54 14.45
C TRP A 176 -8.09 -6.04 14.50
N ARG A 177 -7.87 -7.36 14.39
CA ARG A 177 -6.53 -7.97 14.44
C ARG A 177 -5.66 -7.52 13.28
N ILE A 178 -6.16 -7.70 12.05
CA ILE A 178 -5.47 -7.21 10.85
C ILE A 178 -5.48 -5.68 10.82
N GLY A 179 -6.52 -5.03 11.36
CA GLY A 179 -6.58 -3.59 11.48
C GLY A 179 -5.45 -2.99 12.29
N ILE A 180 -5.23 -3.50 13.51
CA ILE A 180 -4.10 -3.07 14.35
C ILE A 180 -2.78 -3.36 13.65
N TYR A 181 -2.61 -4.57 13.12
CA TYR A 181 -1.38 -4.98 12.45
C TYR A 181 -1.03 -4.08 11.25
N HIS A 182 -2.00 -3.84 10.36
CA HIS A 182 -1.83 -3.01 9.19
C HIS A 182 -1.64 -1.53 9.54
N CYS A 183 -2.44 -1.00 10.47
CA CYS A 183 -2.32 0.39 10.91
C CYS A 183 -0.97 0.66 11.56
N PHE A 184 -0.53 -0.19 12.48
CA PHE A 184 0.79 -0.08 13.09
C PHE A 184 1.89 -0.14 12.04
N GLY A 185 1.84 -1.13 11.14
CA GLY A 185 2.78 -1.23 10.03
C GLY A 185 2.82 0.04 9.17
N ALA A 186 1.67 0.55 8.75
CA ALA A 186 1.53 1.74 7.90
C ALA A 186 1.91 3.06 8.59
N LEU A 187 1.82 3.14 9.92
CA LEU A 187 2.35 4.30 10.67
C LEU A 187 3.87 4.21 10.82
N MET A 188 4.38 3.02 11.14
CA MET A 188 5.81 2.78 11.26
C MET A 188 6.54 2.99 9.92
N THR A 189 5.94 2.60 8.79
CA THR A 189 6.50 2.84 7.44
C THR A 189 6.79 4.32 7.18
N LEU A 190 5.88 5.21 7.59
CA LEU A 190 5.98 6.62 7.22
C LEU A 190 6.87 7.39 8.20
N PHE A 191 6.59 7.23 9.48
CA PHE A 191 7.13 8.12 10.51
C PHE A 191 8.48 7.67 11.04
N MET A 192 8.63 6.37 11.26
CA MET A 192 9.83 5.85 11.91
C MET A 192 11.12 6.11 11.10
N PRO A 193 11.15 5.94 9.77
CA PRO A 193 12.36 6.25 9.00
C PRO A 193 12.77 7.73 9.09
N GLN A 194 11.80 8.64 9.06
CA GLN A 194 12.05 10.08 9.19
C GLN A 194 12.64 10.42 10.56
N TRP A 195 12.09 9.82 11.63
CA TRP A 195 12.53 10.08 13.00
C TRP A 195 13.89 9.48 13.35
N LEU A 196 14.19 8.27 12.87
CA LEU A 196 15.41 7.54 13.25
C LEU A 196 16.59 7.82 12.32
N PHE A 197 16.33 8.07 11.04
CA PHE A 197 17.39 8.17 10.04
C PHE A 197 17.52 9.56 9.42
N GLY A 198 16.64 10.51 9.77
CA GLY A 198 16.72 11.90 9.30
C GLY A 198 16.57 12.05 7.79
N ILE A 199 15.84 11.13 7.15
CA ILE A 199 15.65 11.11 5.70
C ILE A 199 14.47 11.98 5.25
N SER A 200 14.44 12.32 3.96
CA SER A 200 13.30 13.04 3.37
C SER A 200 12.01 12.22 3.43
N THR A 201 10.85 12.90 3.42
CA THR A 201 9.55 12.21 3.36
C THR A 201 9.38 11.37 2.09
N GLY A 202 9.96 11.82 0.96
CA GLY A 202 9.96 11.05 -0.29
C GLY A 202 10.77 9.75 -0.21
N GLU A 203 11.92 9.78 0.46
CA GLU A 203 12.71 8.58 0.74
C GLU A 203 12.01 7.67 1.77
N ALA A 204 11.39 8.24 2.81
CA ALA A 204 10.61 7.47 3.78
C ALA A 204 9.41 6.77 3.12
N ALA A 205 8.72 7.44 2.20
CA ALA A 205 7.64 6.86 1.41
C ALA A 205 8.15 5.70 0.52
N ALA A 206 9.39 5.74 0.04
CA ALA A 206 9.97 4.61 -0.69
C ALA A 206 10.41 3.47 0.23
N MET A 207 10.94 3.80 1.41
CA MET A 207 11.26 2.83 2.45
C MET A 207 10.00 2.13 3.00
N TYR A 208 8.80 2.65 2.74
CA TYR A 208 7.53 1.98 2.99
C TYR A 208 7.57 0.52 2.54
N CYS A 209 8.21 0.24 1.41
CA CYS A 209 8.23 -1.11 0.85
C CYS A 209 8.84 -2.15 1.82
N PHE A 210 9.80 -1.77 2.67
CA PHE A 210 10.39 -2.67 3.67
C PHE A 210 9.39 -3.11 4.74
N TYR A 211 8.71 -2.15 5.36
CA TYR A 211 7.67 -2.44 6.36
C TYR A 211 6.40 -2.98 5.70
N SER A 212 6.24 -2.80 4.39
CA SER A 212 5.19 -3.46 3.63
C SER A 212 5.42 -4.95 3.47
N ILE A 213 6.65 -5.48 3.62
CA ILE A 213 6.92 -6.93 3.56
C ILE A 213 6.12 -7.70 4.61
N PRO A 214 6.20 -7.39 5.92
CA PRO A 214 5.38 -8.08 6.93
C PRO A 214 3.88 -7.86 6.67
N ILE A 215 3.47 -6.65 6.27
CA ILE A 215 2.08 -6.37 5.87
C ILE A 215 1.63 -7.29 4.73
N THR A 216 2.47 -7.45 3.71
CA THR A 216 2.17 -8.23 2.51
C THR A 216 2.15 -9.72 2.81
N ALA A 217 3.08 -10.19 3.64
CA ALA A 217 3.11 -11.56 4.13
C ALA A 217 1.79 -11.93 4.84
N SER A 218 1.18 -10.98 5.54
CA SER A 218 -0.12 -11.22 6.20
C SER A 218 -1.25 -11.59 5.24
N PHE A 219 -1.15 -11.31 3.94
CA PHE A 219 -2.13 -11.71 2.92
C PHE A 219 -1.92 -13.13 2.40
N MET A 220 -0.82 -13.79 2.77
CA MET A 220 -0.57 -15.16 2.35
C MET A 220 -1.47 -16.14 3.12
N PRO A 221 -1.88 -17.27 2.52
CA PRO A 221 -2.78 -18.26 3.13
C PRO A 221 -2.35 -18.75 4.52
N GLN A 222 -1.05 -18.84 4.76
CA GLN A 222 -0.44 -19.32 6.01
C GLN A 222 -0.85 -18.46 7.22
N PHE A 223 -1.09 -17.17 7.01
CA PHE A 223 -1.45 -16.23 8.09
C PHE A 223 -2.96 -16.05 8.26
N LYS A 224 -3.77 -16.69 7.42
CA LYS A 224 -5.22 -16.56 7.41
C LYS A 224 -5.86 -16.78 8.78
N LYS A 225 -5.50 -17.89 9.44
CA LYS A 225 -6.11 -18.31 10.73
C LYS A 225 -5.80 -17.33 11.86
N PHE A 226 -4.69 -16.62 11.76
CA PHE A 226 -4.25 -15.65 12.77
C PHE A 226 -5.08 -14.36 12.69
N PHE A 227 -5.34 -13.89 11.46
CA PHE A 227 -5.97 -12.59 11.20
C PHE A 227 -7.49 -12.64 10.96
N SER A 228 -8.05 -13.79 10.59
CA SER A 228 -9.50 -13.92 10.37
C SER A 228 -10.28 -13.73 11.67
N ALA A 229 -11.45 -13.10 11.58
CA ALA A 229 -12.38 -13.00 12.71
C ALA A 229 -12.68 -14.38 13.31
N GLN A 230 -12.41 -14.56 14.61
CA GLN A 230 -12.63 -15.84 15.28
C GLN A 230 -14.01 -15.90 15.94
N SER A 231 -14.52 -17.11 16.14
CA SER A 231 -15.79 -17.32 16.83
C SER A 231 -15.80 -16.91 18.32
N GLY A 232 -14.63 -16.61 18.88
CA GLY A 232 -14.52 -16.03 20.23
C GLY A 232 -14.65 -14.51 20.27
N ASP A 233 -14.56 -13.84 19.12
CA ASP A 233 -14.68 -12.36 19.02
C ASP A 233 -16.16 -11.92 18.93
N TRP A 234 -17.12 -12.86 19.02
CA TRP A 234 -18.56 -12.59 19.10
C TRP A 234 -18.97 -12.19 20.52
N SER A 235 -18.79 -10.93 20.85
CA SER A 235 -19.47 -10.33 22.00
C SER A 235 -20.69 -9.54 21.53
N ASP A 236 -21.70 -10.22 21.01
CA ASP A 236 -23.10 -9.73 21.03
C ASP A 236 -23.76 -10.16 22.36
N GLY A 237 -23.03 -10.01 23.46
CA GLY A 237 -23.56 -10.10 24.84
C GLY A 237 -24.17 -11.44 25.29
N ILE A 238 -24.12 -12.52 24.52
CA ILE A 238 -24.74 -13.82 24.91
C ILE A 238 -23.70 -14.95 24.84
N PRO A 239 -23.35 -15.59 25.97
CA PRO A 239 -22.40 -16.71 25.96
C PRO A 239 -22.96 -17.91 25.19
N ALA A 240 -22.11 -18.50 24.34
CA ALA A 240 -22.34 -19.76 23.63
C ALA A 240 -22.31 -20.97 24.57
N ARG A 241 -23.24 -21.01 25.54
CA ARG A 241 -23.52 -22.18 26.35
C ARG A 241 -25.03 -22.32 26.50
N GLN A 242 -25.72 -22.57 25.38
CA GLN A 242 -27.09 -23.09 25.37
C GLN A 242 -27.53 -23.43 23.94
N GLN A 243 -26.87 -24.40 23.31
CA GLN A 243 -27.53 -25.23 22.30
C GLN A 243 -27.11 -26.67 22.60
N SER A 244 -28.05 -27.36 23.24
CA SER A 244 -28.10 -28.79 23.56
C SER A 244 -27.92 -29.66 22.33
#